data_AF-A0A0F8X6A3-F1
#
_entry.id   AF-A0A0F8X6A3-F1
#
_cell.length_a   1.000
_cell.length_b   1.000
_cell.length_c   1.000
_cell.angle_alpha   90.00
_cell.angle_beta   90.00
_cell.angle_gamma   90.00
#
_symmetry.space_group_name_H-M   'P 1'
#
loop_
_entity.id
_entity.type
_entity.pdbx_description
1 polymer ?
#
loop_
_entity_poly.entity_id
_entity_poly.type
_entity_poly.pdbx_seq_one_letter_code
_entity_poly.pdbx_strand_id
1 'polypeptide(L)'
;MFPHLPDQIIFLQYACLIMWLNIQNRCRLMSSKTLFLVLTILNTLPILLFHFYPSLDGPSHIYNSNLLREILLHHNESLSQFFTINPNLVPNWSSHFILLLFRFVFSSVVADKIFLLLLALLLPYVVYLVINRFSPENRILAVFALPFVYTYLFGLGFYNYCLGVTVFLGTLFFWLSRNKRLSILNSGILLLLFQISFFTHILIFILTFSSVGLYSLIKLLVHLRNKESIRKPSLEIMLVILIGMPGIYLAWKYLAGWHAPDLGSKLPFNELMKWILDARSLIIHSYSAESNFSRLIFFSAMCLLLYTTIKILLRKEIGTLTANPKKLFFGILSAILLLLYLTFPDASSGGSYISVRINILL
;
A
#
# COMPACT_ATOMS: atom_id res chain seq x y z
N MET A 1 25.17 -17.59 -7.18
CA MET A 1 25.74 -17.49 -8.53
C MET A 1 24.61 -17.62 -9.54
N PHE A 2 23.95 -16.51 -9.91
CA PHE A 2 22.99 -16.42 -11.03
C PHE A 2 23.09 -15.00 -11.64
N PRO A 3 24.11 -14.73 -12.46
CA PRO A 3 24.40 -13.38 -12.95
C PRO A 3 23.38 -12.85 -14.00
N HIS A 4 22.39 -13.65 -14.42
CA HIS A 4 21.43 -13.27 -15.48
C HIS A 4 19.95 -13.23 -15.05
N LEU A 5 19.63 -13.55 -13.79
CA LEU A 5 18.25 -13.51 -13.28
C LEU A 5 17.65 -12.08 -13.15
N PRO A 6 18.42 -11.04 -12.75
CA PRO A 6 17.87 -9.69 -12.56
C PRO A 6 17.29 -9.12 -13.86
N ASP A 7 18.01 -9.29 -14.97
CA ASP A 7 17.64 -8.72 -16.27
C ASP A 7 16.34 -9.31 -16.82
N GLN A 8 16.03 -10.59 -16.53
CA GLN A 8 14.82 -11.26 -17.01
C GLN A 8 13.55 -10.80 -16.25
N ILE A 9 13.65 -10.57 -14.94
CA ILE A 9 12.53 -10.09 -14.11
C ILE A 9 12.19 -8.63 -14.47
N ILE A 10 13.23 -7.80 -14.59
CA ILE A 10 13.19 -6.43 -15.11
C ILE A 10 12.52 -6.44 -16.50
N PHE A 11 13.00 -7.28 -17.43
CA PHE A 11 12.45 -7.36 -18.78
C PHE A 11 10.96 -7.76 -18.79
N LEU A 12 10.52 -8.70 -17.94
CA LEU A 12 9.12 -9.15 -17.88
C LEU A 12 8.16 -8.11 -17.26
N GLN A 13 8.57 -7.40 -16.21
CA GLN A 13 7.78 -6.31 -15.64
C GLN A 13 7.61 -5.16 -16.64
N TYR A 14 8.66 -4.86 -17.41
CA TYR A 14 8.68 -3.72 -18.32
C TYR A 14 8.19 -4.05 -19.73
N ALA A 15 8.23 -5.32 -20.14
CA ALA A 15 7.55 -5.82 -21.35
C ALA A 15 6.05 -5.54 -21.31
N CYS A 16 5.41 -5.58 -20.13
CA CYS A 16 3.99 -5.22 -20.01
C CYS A 16 3.73 -3.74 -20.35
N LEU A 17 4.65 -2.84 -20.02
CA LEU A 17 4.56 -1.40 -20.33
C LEU A 17 4.86 -1.11 -21.81
N ILE A 18 5.79 -1.84 -22.42
CA ILE A 18 6.10 -1.75 -23.85
C ILE A 18 4.98 -2.38 -24.70
N MET A 19 4.43 -3.51 -24.26
CA MET A 19 3.22 -4.10 -24.84
C MET A 19 2.04 -3.12 -24.76
N TRP A 20 1.92 -2.33 -23.69
CA TRP A 20 0.90 -1.28 -23.57
C TRP A 20 1.00 -0.22 -24.69
N LEU A 21 2.20 0.31 -24.96
CA LEU A 21 2.43 1.29 -26.03
C LEU A 21 2.11 0.72 -27.42
N ASN A 22 2.41 -0.57 -27.66
CA ASN A 22 2.16 -1.23 -28.93
C ASN A 22 0.69 -1.67 -29.13
N ILE A 23 -0.03 -2.04 -28.05
CA ILE A 23 -1.41 -2.51 -28.12
C ILE A 23 -2.39 -1.35 -28.31
N GLN A 24 -2.16 -0.17 -27.71
CA GLN A 24 -3.05 0.99 -27.91
C GLN A 24 -3.10 1.46 -29.38
N ASN A 25 -1.98 1.40 -30.10
CA ASN A 25 -1.92 1.80 -31.50
C ASN A 25 -2.56 0.78 -32.46
N ARG A 26 -2.72 -0.49 -32.05
CA ARG A 26 -3.25 -1.57 -32.90
C ARG A 26 -4.67 -2.01 -32.54
N CYS A 27 -5.12 -1.83 -31.30
CA CYS A 27 -6.39 -2.34 -30.81
C CYS A 27 -7.39 -1.22 -30.45
N ARG A 28 -8.08 -0.66 -31.46
CA ARG A 28 -9.29 0.18 -31.27
C ARG A 28 -10.49 -0.59 -30.68
N LEU A 29 -10.37 -1.91 -30.48
CA LEU A 29 -11.49 -2.82 -30.15
C LEU A 29 -11.61 -3.18 -28.66
N MET A 30 -10.61 -2.93 -27.82
CA MET A 30 -10.63 -3.35 -26.40
C MET A 30 -11.04 -2.21 -25.47
N SER A 31 -12.00 -2.47 -24.58
CA SER A 31 -12.37 -1.52 -23.52
C SER A 31 -11.22 -1.30 -22.54
N SER A 32 -11.11 -0.10 -21.93
CA SER A 32 -10.07 0.21 -20.94
C SER A 32 -10.06 -0.76 -19.75
N LYS A 33 -11.24 -1.29 -19.37
CA LYS A 33 -11.37 -2.31 -18.32
C LYS A 33 -10.75 -3.64 -18.75
N THR A 34 -11.03 -4.08 -19.96
CA THR A 34 -10.47 -5.34 -20.50
C THR A 34 -8.96 -5.24 -20.63
N LEU A 35 -8.45 -4.11 -21.15
CA LEU A 35 -7.01 -3.87 -21.26
C LEU A 35 -6.33 -3.89 -19.87
N PHE A 36 -6.89 -3.19 -18.89
CA PHE A 36 -6.37 -3.19 -17.52
C PHE A 36 -6.34 -4.60 -16.91
N LEU A 37 -7.40 -5.39 -17.08
CA LEU A 37 -7.45 -6.77 -16.57
C LEU A 37 -6.37 -7.65 -17.23
N VAL A 38 -6.23 -7.58 -18.56
CA VAL A 38 -5.22 -8.35 -19.29
C VAL A 38 -3.81 -7.97 -18.81
N LEU A 39 -3.51 -6.68 -18.71
CA LEU A 39 -2.20 -6.21 -18.23
C LEU A 39 -1.96 -6.61 -16.77
N THR A 40 -2.99 -6.62 -15.92
CA THR A 40 -2.87 -7.06 -14.52
C THR A 40 -2.56 -8.55 -14.44
N ILE A 41 -3.20 -9.39 -15.25
CA ILE A 41 -2.91 -10.83 -15.32
C ILE A 41 -1.50 -11.06 -15.85
N LEU A 42 -1.11 -10.39 -16.93
CA LEU A 42 0.26 -10.48 -17.47
C LEU A 42 1.32 -10.02 -16.45
N ASN A 43 1.00 -9.02 -15.64
CA ASN A 43 1.89 -8.55 -14.58
C ASN A 43 2.15 -9.62 -13.50
N THR A 44 1.36 -10.70 -13.42
CA THR A 44 1.63 -11.81 -12.49
C THR A 44 2.64 -12.83 -13.01
N LEU A 45 3.04 -12.75 -14.28
CA LEU A 45 3.95 -13.71 -14.91
C LEU A 45 5.27 -13.89 -14.15
N PRO A 46 5.95 -12.83 -13.65
CA PRO A 46 7.17 -13.01 -12.87
C PRO A 46 6.99 -13.96 -11.68
N ILE A 47 5.85 -13.92 -10.97
CA ILE A 47 5.58 -14.82 -9.83
C ILE A 47 5.39 -16.27 -10.28
N LEU A 48 4.76 -16.47 -11.43
CA LEU A 48 4.42 -17.80 -11.95
C LEU A 48 5.64 -18.51 -12.55
N LEU A 49 6.49 -17.76 -13.26
CA LEU A 49 7.61 -18.30 -14.04
C LEU A 49 8.73 -18.89 -13.18
N PHE A 50 9.05 -18.28 -12.03
CA PHE A 50 10.08 -18.82 -11.15
C PHE A 50 9.50 -19.88 -10.22
N HIS A 51 10.25 -20.96 -9.95
CA HIS A 51 9.80 -21.98 -9.00
C HIS A 51 9.68 -21.39 -7.58
N PHE A 52 10.70 -20.63 -7.16
CA PHE A 52 10.67 -19.77 -5.97
C PHE A 52 10.80 -18.32 -6.41
N TYR A 53 9.92 -17.45 -5.93
CA TYR A 53 10.09 -16.02 -6.17
C TYR A 53 11.26 -15.51 -5.31
N PRO A 54 12.25 -14.80 -5.87
CA PRO A 54 13.49 -14.46 -5.16
C PRO A 54 13.31 -13.21 -4.28
N SER A 55 12.52 -13.30 -3.21
CA SER A 55 12.46 -12.25 -2.17
C SER A 55 13.39 -12.54 -1.01
N LEU A 56 13.84 -11.49 -0.32
CA LEU A 56 14.76 -11.62 0.80
C LEU A 56 14.09 -12.28 2.02
N ASP A 57 12.98 -11.71 2.51
CA ASP A 57 12.29 -12.19 3.72
C ASP A 57 11.16 -13.19 3.46
N GLY A 58 10.83 -13.50 2.20
CA GLY A 58 9.77 -14.47 1.86
C GLY A 58 9.96 -15.85 2.52
N PRO A 59 11.16 -16.45 2.46
CA PRO A 59 11.44 -17.70 3.17
C PRO A 59 11.14 -17.64 4.67
N SER A 60 11.39 -16.50 5.32
CA SER A 60 11.12 -16.31 6.76
C SER A 60 9.62 -16.33 7.06
N HIS A 61 8.78 -15.76 6.20
CA HIS A 61 7.32 -15.83 6.36
C HIS A 61 6.80 -17.26 6.22
N ILE A 62 7.31 -18.02 5.26
CA ILE A 62 6.97 -19.43 5.08
C ILE A 62 7.44 -20.27 6.26
N TYR A 63 8.68 -20.05 6.73
CA TYR A 63 9.23 -20.71 7.92
C TYR A 63 8.34 -20.48 9.15
N ASN A 64 7.98 -19.22 9.44
CA ASN A 64 7.11 -18.90 10.57
C ASN A 64 5.71 -19.51 10.43
N SER A 65 5.13 -19.50 9.23
CA SER A 65 3.83 -20.14 8.98
C SER A 65 3.89 -21.66 9.21
N ASN A 66 5.02 -22.29 8.90
CA ASN A 66 5.25 -23.72 9.15
C ASN A 66 5.38 -24.01 10.64
N LEU A 67 6.16 -23.21 11.38
CA LEU A 67 6.25 -23.36 12.84
C LEU A 67 4.86 -23.23 13.50
N LEU A 68 4.08 -22.23 13.09
CA LEU A 68 2.72 -22.07 13.60
C LEU A 68 1.86 -23.30 13.29
N ARG A 69 1.96 -23.85 12.07
CA ARG A 69 1.23 -25.06 11.66
C ARG A 69 1.60 -26.26 12.54
N GLU A 70 2.89 -26.52 12.69
CA GLU A 70 3.37 -27.69 13.44
C GLU A 70 3.06 -27.60 14.95
N ILE A 71 3.15 -26.41 15.54
CA ILE A 71 2.90 -26.20 16.97
C ILE A 71 1.39 -26.17 17.28
N LEU A 72 0.60 -25.43 16.50
CA LEU A 72 -0.83 -25.23 16.78
C LEU A 72 -1.70 -26.41 16.39
N LEU A 73 -1.36 -27.11 15.30
CA LEU A 73 -2.27 -28.07 14.68
C LEU A 73 -1.77 -29.51 14.80
N HIS A 74 -0.45 -29.70 14.76
CA HIS A 74 0.17 -31.02 14.86
C HIS A 74 0.72 -31.30 16.27
N HIS A 75 0.69 -30.32 17.18
CA HIS A 75 1.17 -30.43 18.55
C HIS A 75 2.57 -31.06 18.63
N ASN A 76 3.47 -30.64 17.73
CA ASN A 76 4.80 -31.22 17.61
C ASN A 76 5.64 -30.92 18.87
N GLU A 77 5.81 -31.92 19.72
CA GLU A 77 6.48 -31.79 21.03
C GLU A 77 7.95 -31.38 20.88
N SER A 78 8.65 -31.92 19.88
CA SER A 78 10.06 -31.62 19.64
C SER A 78 10.26 -30.14 19.30
N LEU A 79 9.42 -29.57 18.42
CA LEU A 79 9.49 -28.14 18.10
C LEU A 79 9.05 -27.26 19.27
N SER A 80 8.05 -27.70 20.04
CA SER A 80 7.53 -26.96 21.19
C SER A 80 8.52 -26.82 22.34
N GLN A 81 9.61 -27.61 22.35
CA GLN A 81 10.72 -27.45 23.30
C GLN A 81 11.61 -26.24 22.98
N PHE A 82 11.66 -25.83 21.71
CA PHE A 82 12.53 -24.74 21.24
C PHE A 82 11.77 -23.45 20.92
N PHE A 83 10.49 -23.56 20.53
CA PHE A 83 9.69 -22.44 20.06
C PHE A 83 8.41 -22.30 20.88
N THR A 84 8.06 -21.06 21.20
CA THR A 84 6.80 -20.69 21.82
C THR A 84 6.09 -19.63 21.00
N ILE A 85 4.76 -19.63 21.05
CA ILE A 85 3.96 -18.61 20.36
C ILE A 85 4.02 -17.33 21.17
N ASN A 86 4.37 -16.22 20.53
CA ASN A 86 4.36 -14.92 21.17
C ASN A 86 2.90 -14.56 21.55
N PRO A 87 2.55 -14.45 22.84
CA PRO A 87 1.19 -14.16 23.27
C PRO A 87 0.79 -12.70 23.04
N ASN A 88 1.75 -11.82 22.74
CA ASN A 88 1.49 -10.42 22.50
C ASN A 88 0.96 -10.20 21.08
N LEU A 89 -0.17 -9.51 20.98
CA LEU A 89 -0.73 -9.03 19.71
C LEU A 89 0.16 -7.91 19.16
N VAL A 90 1.05 -8.28 18.24
CA VAL A 90 1.97 -7.34 17.58
C VAL A 90 1.62 -7.18 16.09
N PRO A 91 2.04 -6.08 15.44
CA PRO A 91 1.94 -5.93 13.99
C PRO A 91 2.69 -7.02 13.21
N ASN A 92 2.55 -7.04 11.88
CA ASN A 92 3.18 -8.00 10.97
C ASN A 92 2.75 -9.46 11.14
N TRP A 93 1.53 -9.69 11.66
CA TRP A 93 0.96 -11.02 11.79
C TRP A 93 0.27 -11.52 10.52
N SER A 94 -0.25 -10.61 9.70
CA SER A 94 -1.19 -10.95 8.62
C SER A 94 -0.63 -11.98 7.65
N SER A 95 0.60 -11.81 7.16
CA SER A 95 1.22 -12.76 6.22
C SER A 95 1.36 -14.16 6.83
N HIS A 96 1.71 -14.27 8.11
CA HIS A 96 1.91 -15.57 8.76
C HIS A 96 0.59 -16.36 8.86
N PHE A 97 -0.50 -15.70 9.25
CA PHE A 97 -1.81 -16.37 9.35
C PHE A 97 -2.44 -16.66 7.99
N ILE A 98 -2.28 -15.77 7.00
CA ILE A 98 -2.75 -16.02 5.64
C ILE A 98 -1.98 -17.19 5.02
N LEU A 99 -0.65 -17.22 5.17
CA LEU A 99 0.16 -18.33 4.70
C LEU A 99 -0.17 -19.62 5.45
N LEU A 100 -0.35 -19.58 6.77
CA LEU A 100 -0.83 -20.73 7.55
C LEU A 100 -2.14 -21.27 6.99
N LEU A 101 -3.08 -20.40 6.64
CA LEU A 101 -4.35 -20.79 6.01
C LEU A 101 -4.13 -21.53 4.68
N PHE A 102 -3.24 -21.03 3.82
CA PHE A 102 -2.92 -21.71 2.57
C PHE A 102 -2.18 -23.03 2.78
N ARG A 103 -1.34 -23.11 3.82
CA ARG A 103 -0.55 -24.30 4.17
C ARG A 103 -1.39 -25.47 4.69
N PHE A 104 -2.67 -25.28 4.99
CA PHE A 104 -3.60 -26.40 5.23
C PHE A 104 -3.83 -27.26 3.99
N VAL A 105 -3.80 -26.64 2.80
CA VAL A 105 -4.16 -27.30 1.53
C VAL A 105 -2.94 -27.44 0.62
N PHE A 106 -2.02 -26.48 0.66
CA PHE A 106 -0.96 -26.34 -0.33
C PHE A 106 0.44 -26.56 0.26
N SER A 107 1.38 -26.99 -0.60
CA SER A 107 2.81 -27.02 -0.28
C SER A 107 3.34 -25.60 -0.01
N SER A 108 4.50 -25.49 0.65
CA SER A 108 5.12 -24.20 1.01
C SER A 108 5.27 -23.29 -0.21
N VAL A 109 5.71 -23.86 -1.33
CA VAL A 109 5.96 -23.14 -2.59
C VAL A 109 4.67 -22.61 -3.19
N VAL A 110 3.62 -23.45 -3.20
CA VAL A 110 2.33 -23.06 -3.77
C VAL A 110 1.64 -22.03 -2.88
N ALA A 111 1.70 -22.18 -1.56
CA ALA A 111 1.16 -21.22 -0.60
C ALA A 111 1.81 -19.83 -0.75
N ASP A 112 3.14 -19.78 -0.89
CA ASP A 112 3.87 -18.54 -1.14
C ASP A 112 3.42 -17.89 -2.45
N LYS A 113 3.40 -18.65 -3.55
CA LYS A 113 2.94 -18.15 -4.85
C LYS A 113 1.52 -17.58 -4.79
N ILE A 114 0.58 -18.29 -4.17
CA ILE A 114 -0.81 -17.81 -4.03
C ILE A 114 -0.84 -16.48 -3.27
N PHE A 115 -0.05 -16.35 -2.21
CA PHE A 115 0.04 -15.12 -1.43
C PHE A 115 0.64 -13.96 -2.24
N LEU A 116 1.70 -14.19 -3.01
CA LEU A 116 2.28 -13.18 -3.89
C LEU A 116 1.34 -12.77 -5.02
N LEU A 117 0.61 -13.73 -5.61
CA LEU A 117 -0.43 -13.44 -6.60
C LEU A 117 -1.54 -12.59 -6.00
N LEU A 118 -1.95 -12.86 -4.75
CA LEU A 118 -2.93 -12.05 -4.04
C LEU A 118 -2.45 -10.61 -3.91
N LEU A 119 -1.19 -10.36 -3.54
CA LEU A 119 -0.63 -9.01 -3.49
C LEU A 119 -0.58 -8.34 -4.88
N ALA A 120 -0.12 -9.08 -5.89
CA ALA A 120 0.04 -8.58 -7.25
C ALA A 120 -1.28 -8.26 -7.95
N LEU A 121 -2.38 -8.90 -7.56
CA LEU A 121 -3.71 -8.67 -8.10
C LEU A 121 -4.49 -7.62 -7.29
N LEU A 122 -4.43 -7.67 -5.96
CA LEU A 122 -5.24 -6.78 -5.12
C LEU A 122 -4.81 -5.32 -5.21
N LEU A 123 -3.50 -5.02 -5.23
CA LEU A 123 -3.03 -3.63 -5.25
C LEU A 123 -3.51 -2.89 -6.51
N PRO A 124 -3.26 -3.37 -7.74
CA PRO A 124 -3.79 -2.73 -8.94
C PRO A 124 -5.31 -2.67 -8.95
N TYR A 125 -5.98 -3.73 -8.48
CA TYR A 125 -7.44 -3.78 -8.46
C TYR A 125 -8.04 -2.69 -7.57
N VAL A 126 -7.49 -2.46 -6.38
CA VAL A 126 -7.95 -1.39 -5.48
C VAL A 126 -7.71 -0.01 -6.11
N VAL A 127 -6.56 0.22 -6.74
CA VAL A 127 -6.30 1.48 -7.47
C VAL A 127 -7.30 1.68 -8.60
N TYR A 128 -7.61 0.62 -9.36
CA TYR A 128 -8.64 0.65 -10.38
C TYR A 128 -10.02 1.01 -9.80
N LEU A 129 -10.41 0.45 -8.66
CA LEU A 129 -11.68 0.79 -8.00
C LEU A 129 -11.74 2.27 -7.59
N VAL A 130 -10.65 2.81 -7.04
CA VAL A 130 -10.53 4.24 -6.68
C VAL A 130 -10.72 5.13 -7.91
N ILE A 131 -9.95 4.88 -8.98
CA ILE A 131 -10.01 5.68 -10.20
C ILE A 131 -11.38 5.55 -10.87
N ASN A 132 -11.90 4.32 -11.01
CA ASN A 132 -13.20 4.07 -11.61
C ASN A 132 -14.34 4.79 -10.88
N ARG A 133 -14.22 5.00 -9.56
CA ARG A 133 -15.25 5.67 -8.75
C ARG A 133 -15.14 7.18 -8.78
N PHE A 134 -13.93 7.74 -8.73
CA PHE A 134 -13.74 9.19 -8.60
C PHE A 134 -13.35 9.90 -9.89
N SER A 135 -12.89 9.16 -10.91
CA SER A 135 -12.50 9.66 -12.23
C SER A 135 -12.75 8.60 -13.32
N PRO A 136 -14.01 8.18 -13.56
CA PRO A 136 -14.36 7.09 -14.47
C PRO A 136 -13.89 7.32 -15.92
N GLU A 137 -13.73 8.57 -16.36
CA GLU A 137 -13.18 8.94 -17.65
C GLU A 137 -11.68 8.61 -17.78
N ASN A 138 -10.98 8.46 -16.66
CA ASN A 138 -9.54 8.23 -16.58
C ASN A 138 -9.18 6.81 -16.12
N ARG A 139 -10.09 5.83 -16.24
CA ARG A 139 -9.88 4.43 -15.80
C ARG A 139 -8.57 3.81 -16.27
N ILE A 140 -8.08 4.21 -17.45
CA ILE A 140 -6.82 3.71 -18.01
C ILE A 140 -5.61 4.06 -17.14
N LEU A 141 -5.67 5.14 -16.36
CA LEU A 141 -4.59 5.53 -15.45
C LEU A 141 -4.33 4.48 -14.36
N ALA A 142 -5.25 3.55 -14.11
CA ALA A 142 -5.01 2.43 -13.20
C ALA A 142 -3.83 1.54 -13.63
N VAL A 143 -3.45 1.56 -14.91
CA VAL A 143 -2.25 0.85 -15.41
C VAL A 143 -0.96 1.36 -14.75
N PHE A 144 -0.92 2.62 -14.29
CA PHE A 144 0.23 3.15 -13.53
C PHE A 144 0.43 2.46 -12.19
N ALA A 145 -0.53 1.68 -11.68
CA ALA A 145 -0.35 0.89 -10.47
C ALA A 145 0.50 -0.37 -10.69
N LEU A 146 0.63 -0.86 -11.94
CA LEU A 146 1.29 -2.14 -12.22
C LEU A 146 2.78 -2.15 -11.84
N PRO A 147 3.58 -1.11 -12.15
CA PRO A 147 4.98 -1.04 -11.69
C PRO A 147 5.11 -1.05 -10.16
N PHE A 148 4.11 -0.55 -9.44
CA PHE A 148 4.12 -0.48 -7.96
C PHE A 148 3.77 -1.81 -7.30
N VAL A 149 3.48 -2.87 -8.05
CA VAL A 149 3.35 -4.23 -7.49
C VAL A 149 4.71 -4.72 -7.00
N TYR A 150 5.74 -4.58 -7.83
CA TYR A 150 7.07 -5.11 -7.58
C TYR A 150 7.99 -3.99 -7.13
N THR A 151 7.76 -3.51 -5.91
CA THR A 151 8.63 -2.48 -5.32
C THR A 151 9.86 -3.08 -4.68
N TYR A 152 10.83 -2.22 -4.36
CA TYR A 152 11.95 -2.53 -3.49
C TYR A 152 11.50 -3.26 -2.21
N LEU A 153 10.39 -2.81 -1.60
CA LEU A 153 9.82 -3.42 -0.40
C LEU A 153 9.23 -4.81 -0.67
N PHE A 154 8.64 -5.03 -1.85
CA PHE A 154 8.19 -6.34 -2.28
C PHE A 154 9.38 -7.30 -2.48
N GLY A 155 10.46 -6.82 -3.10
CA GLY A 155 11.70 -7.57 -3.29
C GLY A 155 12.40 -7.92 -1.96
N LEU A 156 12.39 -7.01 -0.99
CA LEU A 156 12.84 -7.31 0.38
C LEU A 156 11.94 -8.32 1.10
N GLY A 157 10.74 -8.62 0.60
CA GLY A 157 9.81 -9.51 1.26
C GLY A 157 9.00 -8.84 2.38
N PHE A 158 8.87 -7.50 2.38
CA PHE A 158 8.00 -6.77 3.33
C PHE A 158 6.51 -6.94 2.97
N TYR A 159 6.04 -8.18 2.90
CA TYR A 159 4.73 -8.53 2.39
C TYR A 159 3.59 -7.99 3.25
N ASN A 160 3.78 -7.99 4.57
CA ASN A 160 2.84 -7.36 5.49
C ASN A 160 2.66 -5.87 5.19
N TYR A 161 3.75 -5.16 4.87
CA TYR A 161 3.67 -3.75 4.49
C TYR A 161 2.97 -3.57 3.14
N CYS A 162 3.28 -4.39 2.13
CA CYS A 162 2.63 -4.34 0.82
C CYS A 162 1.12 -4.63 0.90
N LEU A 163 0.73 -5.62 1.71
CA LEU A 163 -0.68 -5.89 2.04
C LEU A 163 -1.30 -4.70 2.75
N GLY A 164 -0.57 -4.10 3.69
CA GLY A 164 -0.98 -2.90 4.40
C GLY A 164 -1.27 -1.72 3.47
N VAL A 165 -0.43 -1.44 2.48
CA VAL A 165 -0.69 -0.39 1.46
C VAL A 165 -2.00 -0.66 0.72
N THR A 166 -2.25 -1.91 0.36
CA THR A 166 -3.51 -2.33 -0.28
C THR A 166 -4.72 -2.09 0.63
N VAL A 167 -4.60 -2.46 1.91
CA VAL A 167 -5.64 -2.24 2.94
C VAL A 167 -5.88 -0.76 3.18
N PHE A 168 -4.83 0.06 3.21
CA PHE A 168 -4.92 1.51 3.33
C PHE A 168 -5.74 2.11 2.18
N LEU A 169 -5.36 1.83 0.93
CA LEU A 169 -6.07 2.30 -0.25
C LEU A 169 -7.51 1.77 -0.30
N GLY A 170 -7.73 0.50 0.07
CA GLY A 170 -9.05 -0.11 0.14
C GLY A 170 -9.94 0.55 1.20
N THR A 171 -9.35 0.92 2.34
CA THR A 171 -10.05 1.65 3.41
C THR A 171 -10.41 3.06 2.99
N LEU A 172 -9.50 3.77 2.31
CA LEU A 172 -9.80 5.07 1.71
C LEU A 172 -10.90 4.97 0.66
N PHE A 173 -10.84 3.99 -0.23
CA PHE A 173 -11.88 3.72 -1.21
C PHE A 173 -13.24 3.51 -0.52
N PHE A 174 -13.28 2.61 0.47
CA PHE A 174 -14.49 2.32 1.23
C PHE A 174 -15.04 3.57 1.91
N TRP A 175 -14.19 4.33 2.60
CA TRP A 175 -14.59 5.51 3.36
C TRP A 175 -15.08 6.65 2.46
N LEU A 176 -14.30 6.99 1.42
CA LEU A 176 -14.59 8.11 0.51
C LEU A 176 -15.74 7.82 -0.46
N SER A 177 -16.06 6.55 -0.72
CA SER A 177 -17.16 6.16 -1.62
C SER A 177 -18.54 6.32 -1.01
N ARG A 178 -18.61 6.55 0.31
CA ARG A 178 -19.86 6.65 1.05
C ARG A 178 -20.46 8.04 0.98
N ASN A 179 -21.77 8.07 0.70
CA ASN A 179 -22.58 9.30 0.69
C ASN A 179 -23.65 9.31 1.81
N LYS A 180 -23.79 8.20 2.56
CA LYS A 180 -24.80 8.01 3.61
C LYS A 180 -24.12 7.81 4.96
N ARG A 181 -24.88 7.96 6.05
CA ARG A 181 -24.44 7.70 7.43
C ARG A 181 -23.88 6.29 7.61
N LEU A 182 -23.05 6.11 8.65
CA LEU A 182 -22.52 4.79 9.01
C LEU A 182 -23.69 3.90 9.48
N SER A 183 -23.88 2.78 8.78
CA SER A 183 -24.74 1.68 9.25
C SER A 183 -23.94 0.75 10.13
N ILE A 184 -24.61 -0.10 10.91
CA ILE A 184 -23.94 -1.11 11.76
C ILE A 184 -22.97 -1.99 10.96
N LEU A 185 -23.38 -2.43 9.77
CA LEU A 185 -22.54 -3.23 8.87
C LEU A 185 -21.29 -2.44 8.42
N ASN A 186 -21.46 -1.19 8.01
CA ASN A 186 -20.34 -0.35 7.57
C ASN A 186 -19.38 -0.02 8.73
N SER A 187 -19.90 0.14 9.95
CA SER A 187 -19.09 0.30 11.15
C SER A 187 -18.28 -0.96 11.45
N GLY A 188 -18.90 -2.15 11.32
CA GLY A 188 -18.21 -3.43 11.45
C GLY A 188 -17.12 -3.62 10.41
N ILE A 189 -17.38 -3.27 9.14
CA ILE A 189 -16.36 -3.30 8.08
C ILE A 189 -15.20 -2.34 8.39
N LEU A 190 -15.50 -1.11 8.85
CA LEU A 190 -14.45 -0.16 9.21
C LEU A 190 -13.61 -0.63 10.40
N LEU A 191 -14.24 -1.24 11.42
CA LEU A 191 -13.55 -1.86 12.54
C LEU A 191 -12.57 -2.92 12.03
N LEU A 192 -13.04 -3.85 11.19
CA LEU A 192 -12.20 -4.90 10.62
C LEU A 192 -11.04 -4.32 9.81
N LEU A 193 -11.29 -3.30 8.98
CA LEU A 193 -10.25 -2.64 8.20
C LEU A 193 -9.18 -1.98 9.08
N PHE A 194 -9.57 -1.33 10.18
CA PHE A 194 -8.61 -0.79 11.14
C PHE A 194 -7.79 -1.90 11.83
N GLN A 195 -8.41 -3.01 12.22
CA GLN A 195 -7.69 -4.12 12.85
C GLN A 195 -6.74 -4.82 11.88
N ILE A 196 -7.17 -5.08 10.64
CA ILE A 196 -6.30 -5.62 9.59
C ILE A 196 -5.14 -4.66 9.32
N SER A 197 -5.40 -3.35 9.29
CA SER A 197 -4.36 -2.33 9.11
C SER A 197 -3.30 -2.37 10.24
N PHE A 198 -3.72 -2.59 11.49
CA PHE A 198 -2.78 -2.80 12.61
C PHE A 198 -1.96 -4.09 12.44
N PHE A 199 -2.61 -5.22 12.20
CA PHE A 199 -1.93 -6.52 12.08
C PHE A 199 -1.10 -6.67 10.80
N THR A 200 -1.33 -5.84 9.79
CA THR A 200 -0.42 -5.73 8.64
C THR A 200 0.80 -4.93 9.08
N HIS A 201 0.67 -3.64 9.41
CA HIS A 201 1.82 -2.85 9.82
C HIS A 201 1.41 -1.59 10.61
N ILE A 202 2.14 -1.27 11.69
CA ILE A 202 1.83 -0.13 12.57
C ILE A 202 1.76 1.22 11.84
N LEU A 203 2.75 1.53 10.98
CA LEU A 203 2.74 2.75 10.16
C LEU A 203 1.48 2.84 9.28
N ILE A 204 1.06 1.73 8.68
CA ILE A 204 -0.12 1.67 7.82
C ILE A 204 -1.38 1.91 8.65
N PHE A 205 -1.47 1.37 9.87
CA PHE A 205 -2.56 1.68 10.80
C PHE A 205 -2.65 3.16 11.11
N ILE A 206 -1.53 3.78 11.52
CA ILE A 206 -1.49 5.21 11.85
C ILE A 206 -1.95 6.03 10.64
N LEU A 207 -1.42 5.75 9.44
CA LEU A 207 -1.80 6.44 8.21
C LEU A 207 -3.28 6.22 7.85
N THR A 208 -3.78 5.00 7.99
CA THR A 208 -5.19 4.64 7.70
C THR A 208 -6.13 5.39 8.63
N PHE A 209 -5.93 5.25 9.94
CA PHE A 209 -6.75 5.91 10.95
C PHE A 209 -6.71 7.43 10.81
N SER A 210 -5.51 8.00 10.69
CA SER A 210 -5.32 9.45 10.55
C SER A 210 -5.94 9.99 9.27
N SER A 211 -5.89 9.25 8.16
CA SER A 211 -6.48 9.67 6.88
C SER A 211 -8.01 9.64 6.92
N VAL A 212 -8.60 8.60 7.52
CA VAL A 212 -10.06 8.54 7.74
C VAL A 212 -10.53 9.68 8.66
N GLY A 213 -9.77 9.95 9.73
CA GLY A 213 -9.99 11.07 10.63
C GLY A 213 -9.87 12.42 9.93
N LEU A 214 -8.81 12.64 9.15
CA LEU A 214 -8.54 13.86 8.39
C LEU A 214 -9.69 14.17 7.42
N TYR A 215 -10.19 13.19 6.65
CA TYR A 215 -11.33 13.42 5.77
C TYR A 215 -12.59 13.80 6.54
N SER A 216 -12.82 13.17 7.69
CA SER A 216 -13.96 13.48 8.57
C SER A 216 -13.88 14.90 9.13
N LEU A 217 -12.67 15.32 9.52
CA LEU A 217 -12.39 16.68 9.98
C LEU A 217 -12.59 17.71 8.85
N ILE A 218 -12.10 17.44 7.64
CA ILE A 218 -12.31 18.32 6.48
C ILE A 218 -13.81 18.49 6.20
N LYS A 219 -14.61 17.42 6.27
CA LYS A 219 -16.08 17.52 6.13
C LYS A 219 -16.68 18.43 7.21
N LEU A 220 -16.26 18.29 8.46
CA LEU A 220 -16.72 19.16 9.56
C LEU A 220 -16.38 20.64 9.29
N LEU A 221 -15.13 20.92 8.90
CA LEU A 221 -14.67 22.28 8.60
C LEU A 221 -15.43 22.91 7.43
N VAL A 222 -15.76 22.12 6.40
CA VAL A 222 -16.59 22.59 5.27
C VAL A 222 -18.01 22.93 5.74
N HIS A 223 -18.64 22.13 6.62
CA HIS A 223 -19.96 22.45 7.17
C HIS A 223 -19.91 23.74 8.02
N LEU A 224 -18.87 23.91 8.85
CA LEU A 224 -18.65 25.13 9.63
C LEU A 224 -18.52 26.36 8.72
N ARG A 225 -17.70 26.27 7.67
CA ARG A 225 -17.52 27.34 6.68
C ARG A 225 -18.84 27.72 6.00
N ASN A 226 -19.64 26.73 5.65
CA ASN A 226 -20.93 26.93 4.99
C ASN A 226 -22.07 27.30 5.96
N LYS A 227 -21.79 27.41 7.28
CA LYS A 227 -22.80 27.62 8.34
C LYS A 227 -23.89 26.55 8.37
N GLU A 228 -23.54 25.32 7.98
CA GLU A 228 -24.43 24.15 8.01
C GLU A 228 -24.39 23.45 9.38
N SER A 229 -25.35 22.57 9.65
CA SER A 229 -25.39 21.82 10.91
C SER A 229 -24.18 20.89 11.06
N ILE A 230 -23.40 21.08 12.13
CA ILE A 230 -22.22 20.27 12.45
C ILE A 230 -22.53 18.96 13.19
N ARG A 231 -23.76 18.75 13.65
CA ARG A 231 -24.12 17.58 14.47
C ARG A 231 -23.77 16.27 13.77
N LYS A 232 -24.04 16.16 12.47
CA LYS A 232 -23.77 14.94 11.68
C LYS A 232 -22.26 14.67 11.53
N PRO A 233 -21.43 15.61 11.03
CA PRO A 233 -19.99 15.36 10.92
C PRO A 233 -19.30 15.16 12.27
N SER A 234 -19.72 15.84 13.35
CA SER A 234 -19.15 15.61 14.69
C SER A 234 -19.43 14.20 15.21
N LEU A 235 -20.66 13.69 15.03
CA LEU A 235 -20.99 12.30 15.39
C LEU A 235 -20.20 11.29 14.56
N GLU A 236 -19.93 11.58 13.28
CA GLU A 236 -19.12 10.72 12.43
C GLU A 236 -17.67 10.62 12.93
N ILE A 237 -17.07 11.74 13.34
CA ILE A 237 -15.72 11.76 13.95
C ILE A 237 -15.71 10.93 15.23
N MET A 238 -16.69 11.13 16.12
CA MET A 238 -16.80 10.36 17.35
C MET A 238 -16.89 8.85 17.06
N LEU A 239 -17.71 8.44 16.09
CA LEU A 239 -17.82 7.05 15.67
C LEU A 239 -16.52 6.50 15.09
N VAL A 240 -15.79 7.26 14.28
CA VAL A 240 -14.48 6.86 13.75
C VAL A 240 -13.50 6.60 14.88
N ILE A 241 -13.45 7.49 15.89
CA ILE A 241 -12.58 7.33 17.07
C ILE A 241 -12.97 6.06 17.83
N LEU A 242 -14.26 5.91 18.18
CA LEU A 242 -14.77 4.74 18.91
C LEU A 242 -14.48 3.42 18.18
N ILE A 243 -14.71 3.38 16.86
CA ILE A 243 -14.42 2.21 16.02
C ILE A 243 -12.91 1.94 15.96
N GLY A 244 -12.07 2.98 15.94
CA GLY A 244 -10.62 2.86 15.94
C GLY A 244 -10.01 2.50 17.30
N MET A 245 -10.72 2.68 18.41
CA MET A 245 -10.19 2.50 19.77
C MET A 245 -9.47 1.16 19.99
N PRO A 246 -10.00 -0.01 19.56
CA PRO A 246 -9.29 -1.27 19.72
C PRO A 246 -7.91 -1.27 19.04
N GLY A 247 -7.82 -0.74 17.81
CA GLY A 247 -6.55 -0.63 17.09
C GLY A 247 -5.60 0.38 17.72
N ILE A 248 -6.13 1.51 18.21
CA ILE A 248 -5.35 2.54 18.94
C ILE A 248 -4.77 1.93 20.22
N TYR A 249 -5.55 1.16 20.96
CA TYR A 249 -5.08 0.49 22.17
C TYR A 249 -3.96 -0.51 21.86
N LEU A 250 -4.10 -1.32 20.82
CA LEU A 250 -3.06 -2.26 20.39
C LEU A 250 -1.79 -1.53 19.92
N ALA A 251 -1.93 -0.46 19.13
CA ALA A 251 -0.84 0.40 18.70
C ALA A 251 -0.10 1.03 19.89
N TRP A 252 -0.84 1.57 20.85
CA TRP A 252 -0.28 2.13 22.07
C TRP A 252 0.47 1.07 22.89
N LYS A 253 -0.15 -0.10 23.14
CA LYS A 253 0.48 -1.19 23.88
C LYS A 253 1.78 -1.65 23.20
N TYR A 254 1.79 -1.77 21.88
CA TYR A 254 2.97 -2.14 21.10
C TYR A 254 4.08 -1.10 21.24
N LEU A 255 3.77 0.18 21.03
CA LEU A 255 4.76 1.27 21.08
C LEU A 255 5.28 1.52 22.50
N ALA A 256 4.42 1.43 23.52
CA ALA A 256 4.80 1.63 24.92
C ALA A 256 5.63 0.47 25.48
N GLY A 257 5.43 -0.75 24.98
CA GLY A 257 6.22 -1.91 25.39
C GLY A 257 7.61 -1.97 24.76
N TRP A 258 7.86 -1.24 23.67
CA TRP A 258 9.07 -1.38 22.87
C TRP A 258 10.15 -0.38 23.27
N HIS A 259 11.26 -0.89 23.81
CA HIS A 259 12.41 -0.10 24.22
C HIS A 259 13.63 -0.51 23.38
N ALA A 260 13.69 -0.08 22.13
CA ALA A 260 14.88 -0.25 21.30
C ALA A 260 15.74 1.02 21.42
N PRO A 261 17.09 0.90 21.51
CA PRO A 261 17.96 2.06 21.47
C PRO A 261 17.75 2.82 20.16
N ASP A 262 17.41 4.10 20.29
CA ASP A 262 17.06 4.96 19.16
C ASP A 262 18.37 5.37 18.47
N LEU A 263 18.81 4.57 17.49
CA LEU A 263 19.95 4.89 16.64
C LEU A 263 19.60 5.91 15.53
N GLY A 264 18.51 6.67 15.73
CA GLY A 264 17.82 7.56 14.79
C GLY A 264 18.69 8.10 13.65
N SER A 265 18.80 7.34 12.57
CA SER A 265 19.56 7.74 11.39
C SER A 265 18.62 8.44 10.43
N LYS A 266 18.73 9.76 10.36
CA LYS A 266 18.02 10.54 9.33
C LYS A 266 18.84 10.57 8.06
N LEU A 267 18.20 10.28 6.93
CA LEU A 267 18.84 10.44 5.62
C LEU A 267 19.01 11.93 5.28
N PRO A 268 20.12 12.32 4.65
CA PRO A 268 20.35 13.70 4.27
C PRO A 268 19.35 14.12 3.18
N PHE A 269 18.98 15.41 3.19
CA PHE A 269 17.94 15.96 2.31
C PHE A 269 18.21 15.72 0.82
N ASN A 270 19.47 15.83 0.40
CA ASN A 270 19.89 15.57 -0.98
C ASN A 270 19.62 14.12 -1.41
N GLU A 271 19.78 13.16 -0.51
CA GLU A 271 19.49 11.75 -0.76
C GLU A 271 17.99 11.51 -0.85
N LEU A 272 17.19 12.09 0.04
CA LEU A 272 15.73 12.03 -0.04
C LEU A 272 15.21 12.62 -1.36
N MET A 273 15.74 13.76 -1.81
CA MET A 273 15.36 14.35 -3.10
C MET A 273 15.78 13.47 -4.27
N LYS A 274 16.99 12.89 -4.22
CA LYS A 274 17.42 11.91 -5.22
C LYS A 274 16.47 10.71 -5.26
N TRP A 275 16.03 10.20 -4.11
CA TRP A 275 15.13 9.05 -4.04
C TRP A 275 13.72 9.35 -4.57
N ILE A 276 13.22 10.59 -4.46
CA ILE A 276 12.00 11.01 -5.15
C ILE A 276 12.21 10.97 -6.66
N LEU A 277 13.26 11.63 -7.16
CA LEU A 277 13.54 11.72 -8.59
C LEU A 277 13.78 10.35 -9.23
N ASP A 278 14.48 9.47 -8.52
CA ASP A 278 14.80 8.12 -8.96
C ASP A 278 13.64 7.15 -8.71
N ALA A 279 12.51 7.62 -8.16
CA ALA A 279 11.40 6.78 -7.68
C ALA A 279 11.93 5.52 -6.98
N ARG A 280 12.75 5.72 -5.93
CA ARG A 280 13.59 4.70 -5.26
C ARG A 280 12.83 3.42 -4.95
N SER A 281 11.55 3.53 -4.61
CA SER A 281 10.67 2.40 -4.32
C SER A 281 10.50 1.42 -5.49
N LEU A 282 10.77 1.83 -6.73
CA LEU A 282 10.67 0.98 -7.93
C LEU A 282 12.01 0.30 -8.30
N ILE A 283 13.11 0.65 -7.63
CA ILE A 283 14.44 0.09 -7.88
C ILE A 283 14.65 -1.10 -6.93
N ILE A 284 14.70 -2.31 -7.45
CA ILE A 284 14.73 -3.56 -6.68
C ILE A 284 16.15 -4.11 -6.56
N HIS A 285 16.82 -4.41 -7.68
CA HIS A 285 18.04 -5.21 -7.70
C HIS A 285 19.27 -4.37 -8.01
N SER A 286 19.23 -3.59 -9.09
CA SER A 286 20.38 -2.82 -9.56
C SER A 286 20.02 -1.37 -9.80
N TYR A 287 20.61 -0.49 -8.99
CA TYR A 287 20.39 0.95 -9.10
C TYR A 287 20.82 1.51 -10.46
N SER A 288 21.96 1.06 -11.00
CA SER A 288 22.47 1.54 -12.28
C SER A 288 21.63 1.07 -13.46
N ALA A 289 21.07 -0.15 -13.40
CA ALA A 289 20.26 -0.71 -14.48
C ALA A 289 18.82 -0.16 -14.47
N GLU A 290 18.23 0.00 -13.29
CA GLU A 290 16.78 0.27 -13.16
C GLU A 290 16.44 1.76 -13.02
N SER A 291 17.38 2.60 -12.57
CA SER A 291 17.10 4.03 -12.28
C SER A 291 16.63 4.83 -13.49
N ASN A 292 17.12 4.52 -14.70
CA ASN A 292 16.66 5.21 -15.91
C ASN A 292 15.18 4.94 -16.17
N PHE A 293 14.72 3.71 -15.91
CA PHE A 293 13.34 3.32 -16.12
C PHE A 293 12.42 3.85 -15.03
N SER A 294 12.83 3.78 -13.76
CA SER A 294 12.05 4.35 -12.66
C SER A 294 11.88 5.86 -12.81
N ARG A 295 12.92 6.57 -13.27
CA ARG A 295 12.85 7.99 -13.67
C ARG A 295 11.86 8.23 -14.79
N LEU A 296 11.82 7.36 -15.81
CA LEU A 296 10.86 7.49 -16.91
C LEU A 296 9.41 7.43 -16.40
N ILE A 297 9.10 6.50 -15.49
CA ILE A 297 7.78 6.42 -14.84
C ILE A 297 7.50 7.70 -14.05
N PHE A 298 8.45 8.13 -13.21
CA PHE A 298 8.32 9.33 -12.40
C PHE A 298 8.05 10.57 -13.25
N PHE A 299 8.88 10.84 -14.25
CA PHE A 299 8.72 12.00 -15.13
C PHE A 299 7.44 11.92 -15.95
N SER A 300 7.02 10.72 -16.39
CA SER A 300 5.72 10.55 -17.06
C SER A 300 4.55 10.93 -16.15
N ALA A 301 4.58 10.50 -14.88
CA ALA A 301 3.58 10.87 -13.89
C ALA A 301 3.62 12.39 -13.58
N MET A 302 4.81 12.98 -13.47
CA MET A 302 4.98 14.43 -13.26
C MET A 302 4.50 15.25 -14.45
N CYS A 303 4.73 14.82 -15.69
CA CYS A 303 4.19 15.48 -16.88
C CYS A 303 2.66 15.45 -16.89
N LEU A 304 2.04 14.32 -16.52
CA LEU A 304 0.58 14.21 -16.37
C LEU A 304 0.05 15.12 -15.24
N LEU A 305 0.74 15.16 -14.10
CA LEU A 305 0.39 16.06 -12.99
C LEU A 305 0.49 17.53 -13.40
N LEU A 306 1.56 17.91 -14.10
CA LEU A 306 1.76 19.27 -14.59
C LEU A 306 0.69 19.64 -15.62
N TYR A 307 0.41 18.74 -16.58
CA TYR A 307 -0.64 18.94 -17.59
C TYR A 307 -2.02 19.15 -16.93
N THR A 308 -2.38 18.30 -15.96
CA THR A 308 -3.67 18.43 -15.25
C THR A 308 -3.73 19.72 -14.42
N THR A 309 -2.63 20.10 -13.76
CA THR A 309 -2.53 21.34 -12.99
C THR A 309 -2.69 22.57 -13.88
N ILE A 310 -1.96 22.64 -15.00
CA ILE A 310 -2.08 23.72 -15.98
C ILE A 310 -3.52 23.83 -16.49
N LYS A 311 -4.16 22.70 -16.84
CA LYS A 311 -5.55 22.68 -17.31
C LYS A 311 -6.53 23.23 -16.27
N ILE A 312 -6.34 22.91 -14.99
CA ILE A 312 -7.17 23.43 -13.89
C ILE A 312 -6.95 24.95 -13.72
N LEU A 313 -5.70 25.42 -13.77
CA LEU A 313 -5.34 26.83 -13.66
C LEU A 313 -5.91 27.65 -14.83
N LEU A 314 -5.76 27.17 -16.06
CA LEU A 314 -6.28 27.82 -17.27
C LEU A 314 -7.81 27.93 -17.27
N ARG A 315 -8.50 26.94 -16.70
CA ARG A 315 -9.97 26.96 -16.56
C ARG A 315 -10.45 27.84 -15.39
N LYS A 316 -9.54 28.47 -14.63
CA LYS A 316 -9.84 29.24 -13.40
C LYS A 316 -10.68 28.45 -12.38
N GLU A 317 -10.58 27.12 -12.39
CA GLU A 317 -11.35 26.23 -11.51
C GLU A 317 -10.79 26.16 -10.07
N ILE A 318 -9.89 27.08 -9.68
CA ILE A 318 -9.18 27.07 -8.39
C ILE A 318 -10.16 27.13 -7.20
N GLY A 319 -11.24 27.92 -7.31
CA GLY A 319 -12.29 27.98 -6.29
C GLY A 319 -13.04 26.65 -6.08
N THR A 320 -13.04 25.76 -7.09
CA THR A 320 -13.67 24.44 -6.99
C THR A 320 -12.82 23.45 -6.18
N LEU A 321 -11.50 23.67 -6.07
CA LEU A 321 -10.58 22.81 -5.33
C LEU A 321 -10.84 22.87 -3.82
N THR A 322 -11.03 24.08 -3.29
CA THR A 322 -11.33 24.32 -1.86
C THR A 322 -12.80 24.09 -1.51
N ALA A 323 -13.68 24.04 -2.52
CA ALA A 323 -15.08 23.68 -2.36
C ALA A 323 -15.29 22.16 -2.27
N ASN A 324 -14.47 21.35 -2.93
CA ASN A 324 -14.60 19.90 -2.93
C ASN A 324 -13.78 19.24 -1.79
N PRO A 325 -14.42 18.65 -0.76
CA PRO A 325 -13.72 18.09 0.39
C PRO A 325 -12.79 16.94 0.03
N LYS A 326 -13.06 16.19 -1.06
CA LYS A 326 -12.20 15.08 -1.51
C LYS A 326 -10.92 15.58 -2.15
N LYS A 327 -11.01 16.60 -3.02
CA LYS A 327 -9.83 17.22 -3.64
C LYS A 327 -8.93 17.86 -2.58
N LEU A 328 -9.54 18.59 -1.63
CA LEU A 328 -8.82 19.17 -0.50
C LEU A 328 -8.14 18.10 0.36
N PHE A 329 -8.83 16.99 0.63
CA PHE A 329 -8.27 15.85 1.37
C PHE A 329 -7.04 15.26 0.72
N PHE A 330 -7.08 14.93 -0.59
CA PHE A 330 -5.92 14.37 -1.27
C PHE A 330 -4.75 15.35 -1.31
N GLY A 331 -5.00 16.65 -1.52
CA GLY A 331 -3.95 17.67 -1.48
C GLY A 331 -3.26 17.78 -0.11
N ILE A 332 -4.05 17.81 0.98
CA ILE A 332 -3.50 17.85 2.34
C ILE A 332 -2.77 16.55 2.68
N LEU A 333 -3.32 15.39 2.31
CA LEU A 333 -2.70 14.09 2.55
C LEU A 333 -1.34 13.99 1.86
N SER A 334 -1.24 14.38 0.58
CA SER A 334 0.02 14.41 -0.16
C SER A 334 1.05 15.36 0.49
N ALA A 335 0.62 16.53 0.96
CA ALA A 335 1.50 17.46 1.66
C ALA A 335 2.02 16.88 2.99
N ILE A 336 1.14 16.21 3.76
CA ILE A 336 1.53 15.54 5.01
C ILE A 336 2.51 14.39 4.73
N LEU A 337 2.25 13.54 3.73
CA LEU A 337 3.15 12.45 3.37
C LEU A 337 4.52 12.98 2.94
N LEU A 338 4.57 14.07 2.15
CA LEU A 338 5.82 14.70 1.75
C LEU A 338 6.57 15.27 2.95
N LEU A 339 5.87 15.94 3.87
CA LEU A 339 6.47 16.45 5.10
C LEU A 339 7.04 15.31 5.94
N LEU A 340 6.28 14.22 6.14
CA LEU A 340 6.74 13.04 6.88
C LEU A 340 7.98 12.43 6.23
N TYR A 341 7.97 12.28 4.90
CA TYR A 341 9.13 11.78 4.14
C TYR A 341 10.40 12.63 4.36
N LEU A 342 10.27 13.96 4.43
CA LEU A 342 11.38 14.89 4.60
C LEU A 342 11.89 15.03 6.04
N THR A 343 11.01 14.77 7.01
CA THR A 343 11.26 15.11 8.42
C THR A 343 11.52 13.90 9.30
N PHE A 344 10.84 12.79 9.04
CA PHE A 344 10.88 11.60 9.88
C PHE A 344 12.22 10.84 9.71
N PRO A 345 12.79 10.27 10.79
CA PRO A 345 14.00 9.45 10.69
C PRO A 345 13.77 8.18 9.86
N ASP A 346 14.81 7.68 9.19
CA ASP A 346 14.69 6.46 8.37
C ASP A 346 14.64 5.18 9.23
N ALA A 347 15.28 5.23 10.40
CA ALA A 347 15.17 4.21 11.43
C ALA A 347 14.77 4.84 12.76
N SER A 348 13.79 4.25 13.45
CA SER A 348 13.39 4.63 14.81
C SER A 348 12.63 3.49 15.48
N SER A 349 12.76 3.39 16.80
CA SER A 349 12.05 2.39 17.63
C SER A 349 12.21 0.94 17.15
N GLY A 350 13.39 0.58 16.62
CA GLY A 350 13.68 -0.75 16.07
C GLY A 350 13.13 -1.03 14.66
N GLY A 351 12.38 -0.10 14.08
CA GLY A 351 11.98 -0.13 12.67
C GLY A 351 12.97 0.64 11.79
N SER A 352 13.29 0.09 10.62
CA SER A 352 14.15 0.72 9.58
C SER A 352 13.40 0.88 8.26
N TYR A 353 13.98 1.55 7.25
CA TYR A 353 13.39 1.75 5.93
C TYR A 353 12.11 2.60 5.93
N ILE A 354 11.96 3.51 6.89
CA ILE A 354 10.75 4.35 7.00
C ILE A 354 10.64 5.29 5.79
N SER A 355 11.75 5.84 5.30
CA SER A 355 11.71 6.79 4.19
C SER A 355 11.23 6.11 2.90
N VAL A 356 11.72 4.92 2.58
CA VAL A 356 11.26 4.18 1.38
C VAL A 356 9.83 3.67 1.53
N ARG A 357 9.38 3.36 2.76
CA ARG A 357 7.97 3.08 3.04
C ARG A 357 7.08 4.30 2.78
N ILE A 358 7.49 5.50 3.15
CA ILE A 358 6.69 6.69 2.84
C ILE A 358 6.80 7.04 1.35
N ASN A 359 7.95 6.80 0.72
CA ASN A 359 8.21 7.11 -0.69
C ASN A 359 7.22 6.43 -1.67
N ILE A 360 6.80 5.19 -1.41
CA ILE A 360 5.82 4.50 -2.27
C ILE A 360 4.40 5.12 -2.19
N LEU A 361 4.12 5.91 -1.15
CA LEU A 361 2.82 6.55 -0.92
C LEU A 361 2.76 8.00 -1.45
N LEU A 362 3.91 8.56 -1.86
CA LEU A 362 4.03 9.86 -2.54
C LEU A 362 3.69 9.72 -4.02
#